data_AF-A0A933NG20-F1
#
_entry.id   AF-A0A933NG20-F1
#
_cell.length_a   1.000
_cell.length_b   1.000
_cell.length_c   1.000
_cell.angle_alpha   90.00
_cell.angle_beta   90.00
_cell.angle_gamma   90.00
#
_symmetry.space_group_name_H-M   'P 1'
#
loop_
_entity.id
_entity.type
_entity.pdbx_description
1 polymer ?
#
loop_
_entity_poly.entity_id
_entity_poly.type
_entity_poly.pdbx_seq_one_letter_code
_entity_poly.pdbx_strand_id
1 'polypeptide(L)'
;GLLARCPPGRVEVAIHHRIAMFHTRHCVVASCLTRASGPPACRRVCQTHRFELRDRIGEDHPLCAGADCHLTIFASRAQSAALYVPDLVAAGVAVFRIELLRESAEQARRLVDAYARLVAALDDPETALARVRAVAAAAVTTGTLDHA
;
A
#
# COMPACT_ATOMS: atom_id res chain seq x y z
N GLY A 1 -12.44 -17.77 15.20
CA GLY A 1 -11.45 -17.38 14.17
C GLY A 1 -10.04 -17.39 14.75
N LEU A 2 -9.00 -17.22 13.90
CA LEU A 2 -7.60 -17.16 14.33
C LEU A 2 -7.35 -16.08 15.41
N LEU A 3 -7.96 -14.90 15.25
CA LEU A 3 -7.84 -13.78 16.19
C LEU A 3 -8.31 -14.13 17.61
N ALA A 4 -9.43 -14.84 17.74
CA ALA A 4 -9.97 -15.27 19.04
C ALA A 4 -9.08 -16.25 19.82
N ARG A 5 -8.06 -16.84 19.16
CA ARG A 5 -7.08 -17.76 19.76
C ARG A 5 -5.72 -17.10 20.01
N CYS A 6 -5.58 -15.81 19.71
CA CYS A 6 -4.36 -15.05 19.92
C CYS A 6 -4.55 -14.10 21.12
N PRO A 7 -3.56 -13.93 22.01
CA PRO A 7 -3.66 -12.91 23.05
C PRO A 7 -3.84 -11.51 22.43
N PRO A 8 -4.65 -10.63 23.02
CA PRO A 8 -4.83 -9.26 22.53
C PRO A 8 -3.50 -8.54 22.33
N GLY A 9 -3.41 -7.73 21.27
CA GLY A 9 -2.20 -6.97 20.94
C GLY A 9 -1.01 -7.79 20.39
N ARG A 10 -1.16 -9.10 20.18
CA ARG A 10 -0.16 -9.94 19.50
C ARG A 10 -0.27 -9.95 17.98
N VAL A 11 -1.37 -9.39 17.45
CA VAL A 11 -1.62 -9.32 16.00
C VAL A 11 -1.51 -7.87 15.55
N GLU A 12 -0.72 -7.66 14.51
CA GLU A 12 -0.66 -6.43 13.75
C GLU A 12 -1.42 -6.59 12.43
N VAL A 13 -2.22 -5.60 12.06
CA VAL A 13 -2.94 -5.57 10.79
C VAL A 13 -2.55 -4.34 9.98
N ALA A 14 -2.08 -4.54 8.75
CA ALA A 14 -1.88 -3.45 7.81
C ALA A 14 -3.24 -2.96 7.29
N ILE A 15 -3.56 -1.71 7.57
CA ILE A 15 -4.86 -1.10 7.21
C ILE A 15 -4.75 -0.06 6.10
N HIS A 16 -3.53 0.27 5.69
CA HIS A 16 -3.25 1.14 4.55
C HIS A 16 -1.96 0.70 3.88
N HIS A 17 -2.01 0.39 2.60
CA HIS A 17 -0.81 0.08 1.81
C HIS A 17 -1.10 0.22 0.32
N ARG A 18 -0.04 0.39 -0.48
CA ARG A 18 -0.10 0.16 -1.92
C ARG A 18 0.38 -1.26 -2.17
N ILE A 19 -0.43 -2.08 -2.84
CA ILE A 19 -0.01 -3.42 -3.22
C ILE A 19 1.13 -3.34 -4.23
N ALA A 20 2.20 -4.10 -3.99
CA ALA A 20 3.20 -4.40 -5.00
C ALA A 20 2.55 -5.32 -6.05
N MET A 21 2.39 -4.81 -7.27
CA MET A 21 1.78 -5.54 -8.38
C MET A 21 2.78 -6.46 -9.06
N PHE A 22 4.02 -5.98 -9.24
CA PHE A 22 5.08 -6.73 -9.92
C PHE A 22 6.43 -6.47 -9.27
N HIS A 23 7.25 -7.52 -9.25
CA HIS A 23 8.68 -7.44 -8.95
C HIS A 23 9.45 -7.93 -10.16
N THR A 24 10.43 -7.16 -10.63
CA THR A 24 11.21 -7.50 -11.82
C THR A 24 12.68 -7.16 -11.66
N ARG A 25 13.55 -7.98 -12.25
CA ARG A 25 14.98 -7.68 -12.42
C ARG A 25 15.28 -6.96 -13.72
N HIS A 26 14.29 -6.81 -14.59
CA HIS A 26 14.42 -5.99 -15.79
C HIS A 26 14.19 -4.52 -15.44
N CYS A 27 15.23 -3.71 -15.59
CA CYS A 27 15.19 -2.29 -15.24
C CYS A 27 14.59 -1.46 -16.40
N VAL A 28 13.28 -1.25 -16.39
CA VAL A 28 12.57 -0.43 -17.39
C VAL A 28 13.07 1.02 -17.45
N VAL A 29 13.59 1.55 -16.33
CA VAL A 29 14.19 2.89 -16.28
C VAL A 29 15.45 2.92 -17.14
N ALA A 30 16.35 1.94 -16.97
CA ALA A 30 17.56 1.87 -17.77
C ALA A 30 17.25 1.60 -19.24
N SER A 31 16.37 0.65 -19.56
CA SER A 31 16.07 0.26 -20.93
C SER A 31 15.34 1.33 -21.73
N CYS A 32 14.43 2.09 -21.11
CA CYS A 32 13.58 3.04 -21.83
C CYS A 32 14.08 4.48 -21.74
N LEU A 33 14.72 4.86 -20.63
CA LEU A 33 15.06 6.26 -20.34
C LEU A 33 16.56 6.54 -20.37
N THR A 34 17.38 5.53 -20.63
CA THR A 34 18.84 5.68 -20.74
C THR A 34 19.37 4.92 -21.96
N ARG A 35 20.60 5.24 -22.37
CA ARG A 35 21.33 4.46 -23.39
C ARG A 35 22.08 3.26 -22.77
N ALA A 36 21.89 2.97 -21.49
CA ALA A 36 22.63 1.93 -20.78
C ALA A 36 22.04 0.54 -21.05
N SER A 37 22.89 -0.41 -21.44
CA SER A 37 22.51 -1.82 -21.62
C SER A 37 22.50 -2.64 -20.33
N GLY A 38 22.84 -2.04 -19.17
CA GLY A 38 22.86 -2.74 -17.88
C GLY A 38 23.71 -2.06 -16.79
N PRO A 39 23.96 -2.76 -15.67
CA PRO A 39 24.62 -2.21 -14.47
C PRO A 39 25.97 -1.51 -14.69
N PRO A 40 26.88 -1.98 -15.58
CA PRO A 40 28.15 -1.28 -15.81
C PRO A 40 27.97 0.13 -16.39
N ALA A 41 26.90 0.34 -17.18
CA ALA A 41 26.57 1.62 -17.80
C ALA A 41 25.44 2.37 -17.07
N CYS A 42 24.83 1.76 -16.06
CA CYS A 42 23.67 2.29 -15.35
C CYS A 42 24.09 3.43 -14.41
N ARG A 43 23.59 4.64 -14.67
CA ARG A 43 23.86 5.83 -13.86
C ARG A 43 22.97 5.97 -12.63
N ARG A 44 22.17 4.95 -12.30
CA ARG A 44 21.28 4.91 -11.13
C ARG A 44 20.36 6.12 -10.97
N VAL A 45 19.87 6.68 -12.08
CA VAL A 45 18.94 7.82 -12.08
C VAL A 45 17.64 7.53 -11.29
N CYS A 46 17.29 6.25 -11.12
CA CYS A 46 16.21 5.79 -10.24
C CYS A 46 16.40 6.10 -8.75
N GLN A 47 17.61 6.49 -8.31
CA GLN A 47 17.88 6.86 -6.92
C GLN A 47 17.61 8.33 -6.63
N THR A 48 17.63 9.19 -7.65
CA THR A 48 17.46 10.64 -7.50
C THR A 48 16.13 11.14 -8.07
N HIS A 49 15.46 10.33 -8.90
CA HIS A 49 14.19 10.67 -9.52
C HIS A 49 13.10 9.65 -9.19
N ARG A 50 11.86 10.12 -9.15
CA ARG A 50 10.67 9.28 -9.02
C ARG A 50 10.16 8.95 -10.42
N PHE A 51 9.94 7.67 -10.68
CA PHE A 51 9.39 7.19 -11.96
C PHE A 51 8.04 6.52 -11.75
N GLU A 52 7.22 6.53 -12.78
CA GLU A 52 5.89 5.92 -12.82
C GLU A 52 5.69 5.25 -14.18
N LEU A 53 4.92 4.15 -14.21
CA LEU A 53 4.46 3.54 -15.44
C LEU A 53 3.00 3.90 -15.64
N ARG A 54 2.71 4.55 -16.77
CA ARG A 54 1.34 4.78 -17.19
C ARG A 54 0.79 3.55 -17.88
N ASP A 55 -0.35 3.06 -17.42
CA ASP A 55 -1.03 1.94 -18.05
C ASP A 55 -1.93 2.39 -19.23
N ARG A 56 -2.63 1.42 -19.84
CA ARG A 56 -3.51 1.66 -21.00
C ARG A 56 -4.76 2.50 -20.69
N ILE A 57 -5.17 2.57 -19.43
CA ILE A 57 -6.33 3.38 -18.99
C ILE A 57 -5.91 4.73 -18.41
N GLY A 58 -4.59 5.01 -18.38
CA GLY A 58 -4.03 6.30 -17.97
C GLY A 58 -3.65 6.39 -16.50
N GLU A 59 -3.68 5.28 -15.76
CA GLU A 59 -3.28 5.24 -14.35
C GLU A 59 -1.75 5.19 -14.22
N ASP A 60 -1.21 5.99 -13.29
CA ASP A 60 0.22 6.07 -13.03
C ASP A 60 0.63 5.17 -11.86
N HIS A 61 1.49 4.19 -12.16
CA HIS A 61 1.95 3.17 -11.22
C HIS A 61 3.36 3.47 -10.71
N PRO A 62 3.54 3.72 -9.39
CA PRO A 62 4.84 4.06 -8.83
C PRO A 62 5.88 2.95 -9.04
N LEU A 63 7.04 3.35 -9.54
CA LEU A 63 8.23 2.50 -9.67
C LEU A 63 9.20 2.72 -8.51
N CYS A 64 9.53 1.68 -7.76
CA CYS A 64 10.53 1.76 -6.69
C CYS A 64 11.67 0.77 -6.94
N ALA A 65 12.88 1.30 -7.03
CA ALA A 65 14.08 0.49 -7.19
C ALA A 65 14.59 0.02 -5.82
N GLY A 66 14.86 -1.29 -5.71
CA GLY A 66 15.55 -1.88 -4.58
C GLY A 66 17.07 -1.64 -4.62
N ALA A 67 17.75 -1.96 -3.52
CA ALA A 67 19.20 -1.79 -3.38
C ALA A 67 20.00 -2.63 -4.39
N ASP A 68 19.50 -3.81 -4.76
CA ASP A 68 20.05 -4.77 -5.72
C ASP A 68 19.51 -4.57 -7.15
N CYS A 69 19.01 -3.37 -7.48
CA CYS A 69 18.51 -3.00 -8.82
C CYS A 69 17.33 -3.85 -9.32
N HIS A 70 16.59 -4.53 -8.44
CA HIS A 70 15.23 -4.96 -8.78
C HIS A 70 14.30 -3.75 -8.76
N LEU A 71 13.17 -3.88 -9.44
CA LEU A 71 12.13 -2.87 -9.50
C LEU A 71 10.82 -3.46 -9.01
N THR A 72 10.17 -2.74 -8.11
CA THR A 72 8.81 -3.01 -7.67
C THR A 72 7.87 -1.99 -8.29
N ILE A 73 6.81 -2.49 -8.94
CA ILE A 73 5.73 -1.68 -9.52
C ILE A 73 4.56 -1.75 -8.55
N PHE A 74 4.14 -0.60 -8.01
CA PHE A 74 3.03 -0.52 -7.06
C PHE A 74 1.71 -0.14 -7.74
N ALA A 75 0.60 -0.48 -7.11
CA ALA A 75 -0.72 -0.01 -7.51
C ALA A 75 -0.79 1.54 -7.54
N SER A 76 -1.52 2.07 -8.52
CA SER A 76 -1.70 3.52 -8.73
C SER A 76 -2.42 4.18 -7.56
N ARG A 77 -3.21 3.41 -6.80
CA ARG A 77 -3.92 3.85 -5.60
C ARG A 77 -3.62 2.95 -4.41
N ALA A 78 -3.57 3.54 -3.23
CA ALA A 78 -3.50 2.81 -1.97
C ALA A 78 -4.82 2.10 -1.69
N GLN A 79 -4.74 0.98 -0.98
CA GLN A 79 -5.86 0.24 -0.44
C GLN A 79 -6.03 0.57 1.04
N SER A 80 -7.26 0.48 1.54
CA SER A 80 -7.59 0.70 2.93
C SER A 80 -8.55 -0.35 3.46
N ALA A 81 -8.23 -0.90 4.64
CA ALA A 81 -9.12 -1.77 5.39
C ALA A 81 -9.98 -1.00 6.40
N ALA A 82 -10.16 0.32 6.25
CA ALA A 82 -10.92 1.17 7.17
C ALA A 82 -12.29 0.58 7.55
N LEU A 83 -13.01 0.02 6.58
CA LEU A 83 -14.33 -0.60 6.78
C LEU A 83 -14.32 -1.78 7.77
N TYR A 84 -13.19 -2.45 7.94
CA TYR A 84 -13.04 -3.60 8.84
C TYR A 84 -12.43 -3.24 10.20
N VAL A 85 -11.98 -2.00 10.39
CA VAL A 85 -11.30 -1.59 11.64
C VAL A 85 -12.20 -1.78 12.87
N PRO A 86 -13.51 -1.43 12.86
CA PRO A 86 -14.36 -1.67 14.03
C PRO A 86 -14.42 -3.15 14.44
N ASP A 87 -14.57 -4.05 13.47
CA ASP A 87 -14.62 -5.50 13.72
C ASP A 87 -13.27 -6.03 14.23
N LEU A 88 -12.16 -5.52 13.71
CA LEU A 88 -10.81 -5.88 14.15
C LEU A 88 -10.54 -5.40 15.57
N VAL A 89 -10.98 -4.19 15.93
CA VAL A 89 -10.91 -3.66 17.30
C VAL A 89 -11.75 -4.53 18.23
N ALA A 90 -12.99 -4.86 17.85
CA ALA A 90 -13.86 -5.74 18.62
C ALA A 90 -13.27 -7.16 18.79
N ALA A 91 -12.48 -7.62 17.82
CA ALA A 91 -11.76 -8.88 17.86
C ALA A 91 -10.44 -8.84 18.66
N GLY A 92 -10.08 -7.70 19.26
CA GLY A 92 -8.90 -7.55 20.13
C GLY A 92 -7.59 -7.19 19.41
N VAL A 93 -7.65 -6.75 18.14
CA VAL A 93 -6.50 -6.18 17.45
C VAL A 93 -6.19 -4.81 18.05
N ALA A 94 -4.95 -4.62 18.50
CA ALA A 94 -4.50 -3.36 19.11
C ALA A 94 -3.37 -2.67 18.33
N VAL A 95 -2.79 -3.34 17.34
CA VAL A 95 -1.69 -2.81 16.53
C VAL A 95 -2.13 -2.72 15.08
N PHE A 96 -2.15 -1.49 14.56
CA PHE A 96 -2.51 -1.21 13.18
C PHE A 96 -1.33 -0.55 12.46
N ARG A 97 -1.00 -1.07 11.28
CA ARG A 97 0.12 -0.57 10.46
C ARG A 97 -0.38 0.25 9.29
N ILE A 98 0.28 1.38 9.08
CA ILE A 98 0.12 2.25 7.91
C ILE A 98 1.42 2.16 7.12
N GLU A 99 1.34 1.68 5.88
CA GLU A 99 2.49 1.59 4.99
C GLU A 99 2.43 2.73 3.97
N LEU A 100 3.45 3.59 4.03
CA LEU A 100 3.61 4.72 3.15
C LEU A 100 4.65 4.40 2.06
N LEU A 101 4.47 4.98 0.88
CA LEU A 101 5.36 4.83 -0.26
C LEU A 101 5.96 6.17 -0.71
N ARG A 102 5.12 7.15 -1.00
CA ARG A 102 5.52 8.47 -1.57
C ARG A 102 4.77 9.65 -0.97
N GLU A 103 3.93 9.38 0.02
CA GLU A 103 3.12 10.35 0.72
C GLU A 103 4.01 11.44 1.34
N SER A 104 3.60 12.70 1.18
CA SER A 104 4.23 13.84 1.84
C SER A 104 4.00 13.78 3.35
N ALA A 105 4.76 14.56 4.12
CA ALA A 105 4.55 14.66 5.57
C ALA A 105 3.11 15.08 5.93
N GLU A 106 2.52 15.99 5.14
CA GLU A 106 1.14 16.43 5.31
C GLU A 106 0.13 15.31 5.01
N GLN A 107 0.36 14.55 3.95
CA GLN A 107 -0.45 13.36 3.62
C GLN A 107 -0.33 12.29 4.71
N ALA A 108 0.89 12.01 5.16
CA ALA A 108 1.15 11.05 6.23
C ALA A 108 0.43 11.43 7.53
N ARG A 109 0.51 12.71 7.94
CA ARG A 109 -0.23 13.20 9.11
C ARG A 109 -1.74 13.00 8.97
N ARG A 110 -2.32 13.36 7.82
CA ARG A 110 -3.75 13.13 7.56
C ARG A 110 -4.13 11.66 7.64
N LEU A 111 -3.30 10.77 7.10
CA LEU A 111 -3.53 9.32 7.16
C LEU A 111 -3.54 8.83 8.61
N VAL A 112 -2.50 9.19 9.38
CA VAL A 112 -2.38 8.83 10.80
C VAL A 112 -3.56 9.37 11.59
N ASP A 113 -3.92 10.65 11.42
CA ASP A 113 -5.03 11.28 12.13
C ASP A 113 -6.38 10.62 11.78
N ALA A 114 -6.62 10.30 10.51
CA ALA A 114 -7.85 9.64 10.08
C ALA A 114 -7.99 8.23 10.71
N TYR A 115 -6.93 7.43 10.67
CA TYR A 115 -6.98 6.09 11.28
C TYR A 115 -7.02 6.14 12.81
N ALA A 116 -6.32 7.08 13.45
CA ALA A 116 -6.39 7.24 14.90
C ALA A 116 -7.81 7.58 15.37
N ARG A 117 -8.50 8.48 14.64
CA ARG A 117 -9.91 8.81 14.93
C ARG A 117 -10.84 7.63 14.71
N LEU A 118 -10.63 6.84 13.67
CA LEU A 118 -11.40 5.62 13.41
C LEU A 118 -11.21 4.58 14.52
N VAL A 119 -9.97 4.29 14.92
CA VAL A 119 -9.66 3.34 16.00
C VAL A 119 -10.25 3.81 17.34
N ALA A 120 -10.28 5.12 17.58
CA ALA A 120 -10.91 5.72 18.76
C ALA A 120 -12.44 5.82 18.66
N ALA A 121 -13.06 5.30 17.60
CA ALA A 121 -14.49 5.40 17.31
C ALA A 121 -15.02 6.85 17.29
N LEU A 122 -14.17 7.82 16.90
CA LEU A 122 -14.52 9.23 16.77
C LEU A 122 -15.04 9.60 15.36
N ASP A 123 -14.71 8.79 14.35
CA ASP A 123 -15.22 8.88 12.98
C ASP A 123 -15.74 7.50 12.56
N ASP A 124 -16.76 7.47 11.70
CA ASP A 124 -17.24 6.25 11.07
C ASP A 124 -16.28 5.75 9.97
N PRO A 125 -16.33 4.46 9.60
CA PRO A 125 -15.41 3.87 8.62
C PRO A 125 -15.46 4.51 7.23
N GLU A 126 -16.63 4.93 6.77
CA GLU A 126 -16.84 5.57 5.47
C GLU A 126 -16.19 6.95 5.45
N THR A 127 -16.36 7.74 6.50
CA THR A 127 -15.68 9.02 6.71
C THR A 127 -14.16 8.84 6.72
N ALA A 128 -13.65 7.85 7.44
CA ALA A 128 -12.22 7.56 7.47
C ALA A 128 -11.69 7.16 6.08
N LEU A 129 -12.39 6.27 5.36
CA LEU A 129 -12.04 5.84 4.00
C LEU A 129 -11.97 7.03 3.02
N ALA A 130 -12.96 7.94 3.08
CA ALA A 130 -12.98 9.14 2.26
C ALA A 130 -11.78 10.06 2.55
N ARG A 131 -11.42 10.23 3.83
CA ARG A 131 -10.28 11.07 4.25
C ARG A 131 -8.94 10.52 3.78
N VAL A 132 -8.74 9.21 3.83
CA VAL A 132 -7.47 8.58 3.42
C VAL A 132 -7.31 8.49 1.90
N ARG A 133 -8.36 8.80 1.12
CA ARG A 133 -8.37 8.79 -0.35
C ARG A 133 -7.86 7.48 -0.96
N ALA A 134 -8.10 6.38 -0.25
CA ALA A 134 -7.74 5.03 -0.68
C ALA A 134 -8.93 4.37 -1.38
N VAL A 135 -8.67 3.28 -2.09
CA VAL A 135 -9.73 2.36 -2.50
C VAL A 135 -10.00 1.47 -1.30
N ALA A 136 -11.27 1.20 -0.99
CA ALA A 136 -11.58 0.15 -0.04
C ALA A 136 -10.86 -1.11 -0.52
N ALA A 137 -10.13 -1.77 0.38
CA ALA A 137 -9.77 -3.16 0.18
C ALA A 137 -11.08 -3.95 0.28
N ALA A 138 -11.97 -3.78 -0.70
CA ALA A 138 -13.01 -4.75 -0.96
C ALA A 138 -12.24 -6.06 -1.05
N ALA A 139 -12.57 -6.96 -0.12
CA ALA A 139 -12.08 -8.31 0.06
C ALA A 139 -11.17 -8.79 -1.08
N VAL A 140 -10.02 -9.39 -0.73
CA VAL A 140 -9.40 -10.49 -1.50
C VAL A 140 -10.44 -11.00 -2.47
N THR A 141 -10.35 -10.63 -3.77
CA THR A 141 -11.39 -10.82 -4.79
C THR A 141 -12.22 -12.03 -4.39
N THR A 142 -13.48 -11.88 -3.96
CA THR A 142 -14.27 -12.93 -3.26
C THR A 142 -13.99 -14.29 -3.86
N GLY A 143 -12.99 -14.97 -3.29
CA GLY A 143 -12.32 -16.05 -3.98
C GLY A 143 -12.87 -17.31 -3.38
N THR A 144 -13.84 -17.93 -4.04
CA THR A 144 -14.42 -19.25 -3.69
C THR A 144 -14.74 -19.45 -2.21
N LEU A 145 -15.11 -18.41 -1.47
CA LEU A 145 -15.65 -18.52 -0.11
C LEU A 145 -17.18 -18.41 -0.05
N ASP A 146 -17.85 -18.31 -1.20
CA ASP A 146 -19.31 -18.41 -1.31
C ASP A 146 -19.82 -19.87 -1.39
N HIS A 147 -18.94 -20.86 -1.17
CA HIS A 147 -19.26 -22.30 -1.17
C HIS A 147 -18.65 -23.02 0.05
N ALA A 148 -19.04 -22.62 1.25
CA ALA A 148 -18.81 -23.40 2.47
C ALA A 148 -20.05 -23.35 3.37
#